data_AF-A0A963VYA9-F1
#
_entry.id   AF-A0A963VYA9-F1
#
_cell.length_a   1.000
_cell.length_b   1.000
_cell.length_c   1.000
_cell.angle_alpha   90.00
_cell.angle_beta   90.00
_cell.angle_gamma   90.00
#
_symmetry.space_group_name_H-M   'P 1'
#
loop_
_entity.id
_entity.type
_entity.pdbx_description
1 polymer ?
#
loop_
_entity_poly.entity_id
_entity_poly.type
_entity_poly.pdbx_seq_one_letter_code
_entity_poly.pdbx_strand_id
1 'polypeptide(L)'
;MRIALSGLAGAALIASLAVAAARADNVHPAYEEDGKYFTDEDVPTFNVAEDGTVDWYTFSGFRRYHSECHVCHGPDGQGSSYAPALADSSLALDYYDFVDVVVNGRQAGTNVMPSFGTNKNVMCYLDDIYIYLKAVGAGAIPRGRPAKRADKPESFIEAENACMGS
;
A
#
# COMPACT_ATOMS: atom_id res chain seq x y z
N MET A 1 -23.47 -35.84 52.74
CA MET A 1 -23.12 -36.19 51.35
C MET A 1 -22.39 -34.99 50.74
N ARG A 2 -21.23 -35.23 50.13
CA ARG A 2 -20.30 -34.24 49.57
C ARG A 2 -20.80 -33.66 48.23
N ILE A 3 -20.08 -32.62 47.76
CA ILE A 3 -19.88 -32.15 46.37
C ILE A 3 -20.93 -31.13 45.85
N ALA A 4 -20.66 -30.05 45.11
CA ALA A 4 -19.56 -29.10 44.89
C ALA A 4 -20.01 -28.08 43.79
N LEU A 5 -19.26 -26.98 43.66
CA LEU A 5 -18.97 -26.18 42.44
C LEU A 5 -20.01 -25.19 41.86
N SER A 6 -19.71 -23.91 42.10
CA SER A 6 -19.28 -22.87 41.13
C SER A 6 -19.89 -22.77 39.72
N GLY A 7 -20.23 -21.54 39.33
CA GLY A 7 -20.37 -21.14 37.93
C GLY A 7 -20.62 -19.64 37.73
N LEU A 8 -19.55 -18.82 37.77
CA LEU A 8 -19.50 -17.54 37.04
C LEU A 8 -19.33 -17.85 35.55
N ALA A 9 -20.13 -17.25 34.66
CA ALA A 9 -19.70 -16.93 33.29
C ALA A 9 -20.75 -16.04 32.58
N GLY A 10 -20.29 -14.96 31.93
CA GLY A 10 -21.11 -14.28 30.93
C GLY A 10 -20.78 -12.80 30.68
N ALA A 11 -19.51 -12.41 30.58
CA ALA A 11 -19.13 -11.15 29.97
C ALA A 11 -18.00 -11.39 28.98
N ALA A 12 -18.29 -11.21 27.67
CA ALA A 12 -17.35 -10.75 26.65
C ALA A 12 -17.96 -10.91 25.25
N LEU A 13 -18.30 -9.80 24.60
CA LEU A 13 -18.40 -9.67 23.14
C LEU A 13 -18.46 -8.18 22.76
N ILE A 14 -17.36 -7.47 23.03
CA ILE A 14 -17.10 -6.14 22.45
C ILE A 14 -15.60 -6.08 22.15
N ALA A 15 -15.16 -6.64 21.02
CA ALA A 15 -13.78 -6.51 20.56
C ALA A 15 -13.66 -6.18 19.06
N SER A 16 -14.78 -6.09 18.33
CA SER A 16 -14.76 -6.01 16.86
C SER A 16 -14.69 -4.59 16.30
N LEU A 17 -15.00 -3.54 17.08
CA LEU A 17 -15.02 -2.16 16.56
C LEU A 17 -13.65 -1.46 16.56
N ALA A 18 -12.75 -1.82 17.47
CA ALA A 18 -11.45 -1.13 17.58
C ALA A 18 -10.51 -1.41 16.40
N VAL A 19 -10.60 -2.60 15.80
CA VAL A 19 -9.72 -3.02 14.68
C VAL A 19 -10.10 -2.32 13.37
N ALA A 20 -11.35 -1.90 13.20
CA ALA A 20 -11.79 -1.20 11.99
C ALA A 20 -11.39 0.29 11.98
N ALA A 21 -11.34 0.94 13.14
CA ALA A 21 -10.94 2.35 13.27
C ALA A 21 -9.44 2.55 13.04
N ALA A 22 -8.59 1.73 13.69
CA ALA A 22 -7.14 1.77 13.52
C ALA A 22 -6.66 1.54 12.07
N ARG A 23 -7.52 0.93 11.24
CA ARG A 23 -7.24 0.64 9.84
C ARG A 23 -7.56 1.80 8.90
N ALA A 24 -8.38 2.74 9.34
CA ALA A 24 -8.64 4.01 8.66
C ALA A 24 -7.54 5.05 8.98
N ASP A 25 -6.86 4.92 10.11
CA ASP A 25 -5.88 5.91 10.56
C ASP A 25 -4.60 5.90 9.68
N ASN A 26 -4.24 4.76 9.07
CA ASN A 26 -3.01 4.62 8.30
C ASN A 26 -3.05 5.15 6.87
N VAL A 27 -4.12 5.83 6.42
CA VAL A 27 -4.17 6.46 5.09
C VAL A 27 -4.08 7.98 5.13
N HIS A 28 -4.20 8.59 6.30
CA HIS A 28 -4.18 10.04 6.45
C HIS A 28 -2.74 10.57 6.51
N PRO A 29 -2.38 11.57 5.68
CA PRO A 29 -1.07 12.18 5.76
C PRO A 29 -0.99 13.06 7.02
N ALA A 30 0.06 12.85 7.81
CA ALA A 30 0.40 13.63 9.00
C ALA A 30 1.43 14.73 8.70
N TYR A 31 2.43 14.40 7.88
CA TYR A 31 3.45 15.33 7.46
C TYR A 31 3.90 15.08 6.01
N GLU A 32 4.64 16.04 5.48
CA GLU A 32 5.21 16.01 4.14
C GLU A 32 6.69 16.35 4.23
N GLU A 33 7.49 15.61 3.47
CA GLU A 33 8.92 15.83 3.30
C GLU A 33 9.27 15.56 1.83
N ASP A 34 9.92 16.53 1.19
CA ASP A 34 10.45 16.38 -0.17
C ASP A 34 9.42 15.97 -1.24
N GLY A 35 8.17 16.39 -1.07
CA GLY A 35 7.02 16.10 -1.91
C GLY A 35 6.36 14.74 -1.62
N LYS A 36 6.89 13.95 -0.67
CA LYS A 36 6.33 12.67 -0.23
C LYS A 36 5.58 12.87 1.08
N TYR A 37 4.42 12.22 1.20
CA TYR A 37 3.57 12.31 2.38
C TYR A 37 3.71 11.04 3.23
N PHE A 38 3.59 11.22 4.54
CA PHE A 38 3.77 10.15 5.52
C PHE A 38 2.69 10.23 6.59
N THR A 39 2.35 9.09 7.18
CA THR A 39 1.50 8.99 8.38
C THR A 39 2.28 9.37 9.64
N ASP A 40 1.62 9.46 10.80
CA ASP A 40 2.28 9.65 12.11
C ASP A 40 3.26 8.52 12.47
N GLU A 41 3.15 7.36 11.83
CA GLU A 41 4.00 6.18 11.99
C GLU A 41 5.16 6.12 10.97
N ASP A 42 5.48 7.23 10.31
CA ASP A 42 6.53 7.34 9.27
C ASP A 42 6.32 6.40 8.05
N VAL A 43 5.08 5.94 7.82
CA VAL A 43 4.71 5.11 6.68
C VAL A 43 4.33 6.00 5.49
N PRO A 44 4.87 5.76 4.27
CA PRO A 44 4.47 6.52 3.09
C PRO A 44 2.97 6.41 2.79
N THR A 45 2.35 7.52 2.43
CA THR A 45 0.93 7.57 2.03
C THR A 45 0.69 8.55 0.89
N PHE A 46 -0.52 8.50 0.34
CA PHE A 46 -0.94 9.39 -0.75
C PHE A 46 -1.46 10.72 -0.21
N ASN A 47 -1.45 11.73 -1.06
CA ASN A 47 -2.22 12.95 -0.87
C ASN A 47 -3.00 13.31 -2.14
N VAL A 48 -4.28 13.65 -1.97
CA VAL A 48 -5.17 14.03 -3.08
C VAL A 48 -5.80 15.38 -2.75
N ALA A 49 -5.52 16.39 -3.56
CA ALA A 49 -6.12 17.71 -3.43
C ALA A 49 -7.62 17.66 -3.76
N GLU A 50 -8.37 18.65 -3.26
CA GLU A 50 -9.83 18.75 -3.47
C GLU A 50 -10.24 18.73 -4.96
N ASP A 51 -9.37 19.20 -5.84
CA ASP A 51 -9.61 19.26 -7.28
C ASP A 51 -9.26 17.96 -8.04
N GLY A 52 -8.89 16.90 -7.30
CA GLY A 52 -8.50 15.58 -7.81
C GLY A 52 -7.03 15.47 -8.22
N THR A 53 -6.20 16.48 -7.93
CA THR A 53 -4.75 16.39 -8.17
C THR A 53 -4.10 15.46 -7.17
N VAL A 54 -3.48 14.38 -7.66
CA VAL A 54 -2.71 13.46 -6.81
C VAL A 54 -1.28 13.97 -6.62
N ASP A 55 -0.64 13.63 -5.50
CA ASP A 55 0.80 13.85 -5.32
C ASP A 55 1.62 13.11 -6.40
N TRP A 56 2.87 13.54 -6.60
CA TRP A 56 3.72 12.97 -7.64
C TRP A 56 4.01 11.48 -7.41
N TYR A 57 4.16 11.03 -6.17
CA TYR A 57 4.48 9.65 -5.83
C TYR A 57 3.30 8.71 -6.14
N THR A 58 2.05 9.15 -5.90
CA THR A 58 0.84 8.43 -6.37
C THR A 58 0.84 8.29 -7.89
N PHE A 59 1.12 9.36 -8.64
CA PHE A 59 1.17 9.29 -10.10
C PHE A 59 2.33 8.44 -10.63
N SER A 60 3.50 8.53 -9.99
CA SER A 60 4.67 7.69 -10.31
C SER A 60 4.32 6.22 -10.09
N GLY A 61 3.72 5.91 -8.94
CA GLY A 61 3.26 4.58 -8.55
C GLY A 61 2.32 3.94 -9.55
N PHE A 62 1.35 4.69 -10.07
CA PHE A 62 0.47 4.23 -11.14
C PHE A 62 1.28 3.70 -12.34
N ARG A 63 2.28 4.45 -12.79
CA ARG A 63 3.11 4.06 -13.95
C ARG A 63 3.94 2.81 -13.64
N ARG A 64 4.57 2.76 -12.47
CA ARG A 64 5.43 1.65 -12.05
C ARG A 64 4.64 0.35 -11.84
N TYR A 65 3.49 0.46 -11.17
CA TYR A 65 2.53 -0.64 -11.05
C TYR A 65 2.10 -1.17 -12.42
N HIS A 66 1.78 -0.27 -13.35
CA HIS A 66 1.39 -0.64 -14.71
C HIS A 66 2.55 -1.12 -15.59
N SER A 67 3.80 -1.00 -15.16
CA SER A 67 4.94 -1.60 -15.86
C SER A 67 5.28 -2.98 -15.31
N GLU A 68 5.24 -3.15 -13.98
CA GLU A 68 5.88 -4.30 -13.33
C GLU A 68 4.88 -5.26 -12.67
N CYS A 69 3.68 -4.80 -12.30
CA CYS A 69 2.78 -5.56 -11.42
C CYS A 69 1.44 -5.94 -12.07
N HIS A 70 0.91 -5.10 -12.96
CA HIS A 70 -0.45 -5.23 -13.49
C HIS A 70 -0.70 -6.53 -14.26
N VAL A 71 0.34 -7.11 -14.85
CA VAL A 71 0.24 -8.34 -15.66
C VAL A 71 -0.32 -9.51 -14.85
N CYS A 72 0.03 -9.58 -13.56
CA CYS A 72 -0.45 -10.60 -12.64
C CYS A 72 -1.61 -10.07 -11.78
N HIS A 73 -1.46 -8.85 -11.26
CA HIS A 73 -2.38 -8.29 -10.25
C HIS A 73 -3.54 -7.49 -10.85
N GLY A 74 -3.74 -7.55 -12.17
CA GLY A 74 -4.86 -6.94 -12.87
C GLY A 74 -4.69 -5.44 -13.12
N PRO A 75 -5.63 -4.82 -13.83
CA PRO A 75 -5.68 -3.36 -13.90
C PRO A 75 -6.04 -2.76 -12.54
N ASP A 76 -5.43 -1.62 -12.22
CA ASP A 76 -5.70 -0.84 -11.00
C ASP A 76 -5.53 -1.60 -9.66
N GLY A 77 -4.81 -2.72 -9.61
CA GLY A 77 -4.67 -3.47 -8.35
C GLY A 77 -5.88 -4.36 -8.02
N GLN A 78 -6.81 -4.58 -8.95
CA GLN A 78 -8.06 -5.31 -8.68
C GLN A 78 -7.93 -6.84 -8.67
N GLY A 79 -6.72 -7.36 -8.85
CA GLY A 79 -6.45 -8.79 -8.88
C GLY A 79 -6.83 -9.43 -10.21
N SER A 80 -6.54 -10.72 -10.30
CA SER A 80 -6.87 -11.56 -11.45
C SER A 80 -7.19 -12.98 -10.97
N SER A 81 -7.49 -13.88 -11.90
CA SER A 81 -7.57 -15.30 -11.59
C SER A 81 -6.23 -15.91 -11.14
N TYR A 82 -5.11 -15.20 -11.34
CA TYR A 82 -3.76 -15.67 -11.01
C TYR A 82 -3.22 -15.09 -9.70
N ALA A 83 -3.47 -13.79 -9.41
CA ALA A 83 -2.88 -13.09 -8.27
C ALA A 83 -3.90 -12.20 -7.55
N PRO A 84 -3.71 -11.93 -6.24
CA PRO A 84 -4.68 -11.20 -5.42
C PRO A 84 -4.81 -9.72 -5.80
N ALA A 85 -5.90 -9.09 -5.34
CA ALA A 85 -6.11 -7.66 -5.43
C ALA A 85 -5.14 -6.91 -4.50
N LEU A 86 -4.20 -6.19 -5.11
CA LEU A 86 -3.21 -5.43 -4.36
C LEU A 86 -3.78 -4.16 -3.74
N ALA A 87 -4.85 -3.58 -4.28
CA ALA A 87 -5.54 -2.45 -3.65
C ALA A 87 -6.08 -2.84 -2.26
N ASP A 88 -6.63 -4.05 -2.12
CA ASP A 88 -7.05 -4.58 -0.82
C ASP A 88 -5.84 -4.95 0.04
N SER A 89 -4.83 -5.58 -0.58
CA SER A 89 -3.62 -6.03 0.12
C SER A 89 -2.80 -4.88 0.70
N SER A 90 -2.69 -3.75 0.01
CA SER A 90 -1.95 -2.56 0.48
C SER A 90 -2.62 -1.86 1.65
N LEU A 91 -3.93 -2.06 1.81
CA LEU A 91 -4.58 -1.72 3.06
C LEU A 91 -4.31 -2.82 4.09
N ALA A 92 -4.41 -4.10 3.72
CA ALA A 92 -4.40 -5.29 4.61
C ALA A 92 -3.09 -5.54 5.34
N LEU A 93 -2.01 -5.35 4.62
CA LEU A 93 -0.66 -5.57 5.12
C LEU A 93 -0.15 -4.29 5.77
N ASP A 94 0.67 -4.47 6.79
CA ASP A 94 1.58 -3.41 7.20
C ASP A 94 2.52 -3.07 6.03
N TYR A 95 3.04 -1.85 6.02
CA TYR A 95 3.97 -1.40 4.99
C TYR A 95 5.21 -2.30 4.88
N TYR A 96 5.79 -2.72 6.01
CA TYR A 96 6.98 -3.57 5.99
C TYR A 96 6.68 -4.99 5.52
N ASP A 97 5.48 -5.52 5.79
CA ASP A 97 5.03 -6.80 5.24
C ASP A 97 4.83 -6.72 3.71
N PHE A 98 4.29 -5.59 3.21
CA PHE A 98 4.19 -5.35 1.77
C PHE A 98 5.59 -5.33 1.13
N VAL A 99 6.53 -4.58 1.73
CA VAL A 99 7.91 -4.49 1.26
C VAL A 99 8.58 -5.86 1.27
N ASP A 100 8.47 -6.64 2.35
CA ASP A 100 9.05 -7.98 2.47
C ASP A 100 8.57 -8.89 1.33
N VAL A 101 7.27 -8.92 1.07
CA VAL A 101 6.69 -9.74 0.00
C VAL A 101 7.19 -9.31 -1.39
N VAL A 102 7.33 -8.01 -1.65
CA VAL A 102 7.85 -7.52 -2.95
C VAL A 102 9.34 -7.84 -3.10
N VAL A 103 10.12 -7.61 -2.05
CA VAL A 103 11.58 -7.82 -2.06
C VAL A 103 11.90 -9.30 -2.18
N ASN A 104 11.28 -10.15 -1.36
CA ASN A 104 11.65 -11.55 -1.22
C ASN A 104 10.78 -12.50 -2.07
N GLY A 105 9.67 -12.01 -2.62
CA GLY A 105 8.68 -12.83 -3.30
C GLY A 105 7.89 -13.69 -2.33
N ARG A 106 6.93 -14.45 -2.85
CA ARG A 106 6.06 -15.33 -2.04
C ARG A 106 5.57 -16.51 -2.85
N GLN A 107 5.52 -17.68 -2.21
CA GLN A 107 4.87 -18.86 -2.76
C GLN A 107 3.60 -19.21 -1.98
N ALA A 108 2.52 -19.51 -2.69
CA ALA A 108 1.26 -19.99 -2.12
C ALA A 108 0.76 -21.16 -2.97
N GLY A 109 1.05 -22.39 -2.51
CA GLY A 109 0.79 -23.60 -3.30
C GLY A 109 1.60 -23.60 -4.60
N THR A 110 0.90 -23.63 -5.74
CA THR A 110 1.52 -23.56 -7.08
C THR A 110 1.73 -22.15 -7.59
N ASN A 111 1.18 -21.12 -6.91
CA ASN A 111 1.33 -19.73 -7.32
C ASN A 111 2.62 -19.16 -6.73
N VAL A 112 3.39 -18.49 -7.58
CA VAL A 112 4.67 -17.85 -7.21
C VAL A 112 4.62 -16.39 -7.61
N MET A 113 4.76 -15.51 -6.62
CA MET A 113 5.15 -14.12 -6.81
C MET A 113 6.68 -14.06 -6.80
N PRO A 114 7.33 -13.63 -7.90
CA PRO A 114 8.78 -13.54 -7.95
C PRO A 114 9.31 -12.47 -6.99
N SER A 115 10.57 -12.62 -6.58
CA SER A 115 11.32 -11.58 -5.87
C SER A 115 11.67 -10.44 -6.82
N PHE A 116 11.48 -9.20 -6.37
CA PHE A 116 11.89 -7.99 -7.08
C PHE A 116 13.07 -7.26 -6.42
N GLY A 117 13.66 -7.82 -5.37
CA GLY A 117 14.72 -7.16 -4.58
C GLY A 117 15.96 -6.71 -5.37
N THR A 118 16.19 -7.23 -6.57
CA THR A 118 17.28 -6.83 -7.47
C THR A 118 16.81 -6.04 -8.70
N ASN A 119 15.50 -5.86 -8.89
CA ASN A 119 14.94 -5.10 -10.00
C ASN A 119 14.84 -3.62 -9.62
N LYS A 120 15.76 -2.80 -10.14
CA LYS A 120 15.76 -1.34 -9.90
C LYS A 120 14.48 -0.64 -10.39
N ASN A 121 13.79 -1.16 -11.41
CA ASN A 121 12.52 -0.59 -11.87
C ASN A 121 11.37 -0.77 -10.86
N VAL A 122 11.56 -1.62 -9.85
CA VAL A 122 10.66 -1.75 -8.70
C VAL A 122 11.28 -1.11 -7.47
N MET A 123 12.51 -1.50 -7.10
CA MET A 123 13.09 -1.12 -5.81
C MET A 123 13.36 0.38 -5.66
N CYS A 124 13.65 1.10 -6.75
CA CYS A 124 13.79 2.55 -6.69
C CYS A 124 12.46 3.30 -6.54
N TYR A 125 11.32 2.60 -6.66
CA TYR A 125 9.97 3.18 -6.67
C TYR A 125 8.99 2.35 -5.82
N LEU A 126 9.49 1.58 -4.86
CA LEU A 126 8.66 0.65 -4.09
C LEU A 126 7.60 1.41 -3.28
N ASP A 127 8.00 2.51 -2.65
CA ASP A 127 7.12 3.44 -1.97
C ASP A 127 6.03 3.96 -2.92
N ASP A 128 6.41 4.41 -4.12
CA ASP A 128 5.47 4.95 -5.11
C ASP A 128 4.38 3.92 -5.43
N ILE A 129 4.77 2.66 -5.67
CA ILE A 129 3.85 1.56 -5.97
C ILE A 129 2.89 1.34 -4.79
N TYR A 130 3.42 1.32 -3.56
CA TYR A 130 2.61 1.18 -2.35
C TYR A 130 1.62 2.33 -2.19
N ILE A 131 2.09 3.58 -2.32
CA ILE A 131 1.30 4.81 -2.21
C ILE A 131 0.13 4.78 -3.20
N TYR A 132 0.40 4.44 -4.47
CA TYR A 132 -0.65 4.32 -5.49
C TYR A 132 -1.68 3.25 -5.16
N LEU A 133 -1.24 2.04 -4.79
CA LEU A 133 -2.16 0.94 -4.45
C LEU A 133 -3.02 1.29 -3.22
N LYS A 134 -2.43 1.98 -2.24
CA LYS A 134 -3.13 2.47 -1.06
C LYS A 134 -4.18 3.52 -1.41
N ALA A 135 -3.89 4.43 -2.34
CA ALA A 135 -4.85 5.42 -2.83
C ALA A 135 -6.05 4.77 -3.52
N VAL A 136 -5.82 3.74 -4.35
CA VAL A 136 -6.90 2.98 -5.00
C VAL A 136 -7.69 2.18 -3.96
N GLY A 137 -7.01 1.46 -3.07
CA GLY A 137 -7.63 0.63 -2.03
C GLY A 137 -8.50 1.44 -1.08
N ALA A 138 -8.03 2.63 -0.69
CA ALA A 138 -8.79 3.57 0.16
C ALA A 138 -9.96 4.24 -0.59
N GLY A 139 -10.09 4.04 -1.90
CA GLY A 139 -11.09 4.72 -2.73
C GLY A 139 -10.83 6.23 -2.87
N ALA A 140 -9.62 6.70 -2.57
CA ALA A 140 -9.25 8.10 -2.64
C ALA A 140 -9.07 8.60 -4.08
N ILE A 141 -8.78 7.69 -5.02
CA ILE A 141 -8.70 7.99 -6.44
C ILE A 141 -9.58 7.03 -7.25
N PRO A 142 -10.20 7.49 -8.35
CA PRO A 142 -10.93 6.60 -9.25
C PRO A 142 -9.96 5.67 -10.00
N ARG A 143 -10.51 4.58 -10.53
CA ARG A 143 -9.77 3.65 -11.39
C ARG A 143 -9.30 4.32 -12.68
N GLY A 144 -8.19 3.81 -13.23
CA GLY A 144 -7.55 4.34 -14.43
C GLY A 144 -6.45 5.34 -14.12
N ARG A 145 -5.88 5.91 -15.18
CA ARG A 145 -4.77 6.87 -15.08
C ARG A 145 -5.22 8.13 -14.33
N PRO A 146 -4.52 8.56 -13.26
CA PRO A 146 -4.79 9.85 -12.63
C PRO A 146 -4.69 10.99 -13.64
N ALA A 147 -5.74 11.82 -13.73
CA ALA A 147 -5.87 12.84 -14.75
C ALA A 147 -5.01 14.08 -14.46
N LYS A 148 -4.82 14.40 -13.18
CA LYS A 148 -4.01 15.50 -12.67
C LYS A 148 -2.97 14.95 -11.70
N ARG A 149 -1.82 15.63 -11.63
CA ARG A 149 -0.75 15.31 -10.69
C ARG A 149 -0.04 16.60 -10.28
N ALA A 150 0.55 16.60 -9.08
CA ALA A 150 1.52 17.60 -8.70
C ALA A 150 2.76 17.54 -9.62
N ASP A 151 3.53 18.62 -9.63
CA ASP A 151 4.82 18.67 -10.31
C ASP A 151 5.78 17.63 -9.72
N LYS A 152 6.72 17.16 -10.54
CA LYS A 152 7.76 16.23 -10.11
C LYS A 152 8.73 17.03 -9.24
N PRO A 153 8.89 16.73 -7.94
CA PRO A 153 9.79 17.49 -7.08
C PRO A 153 11.25 17.20 -7.44
N GLU A 154 12.14 18.16 -7.19
CA GLU A 154 13.58 18.02 -7.49
C GLU A 154 14.21 16.89 -6.68
N SER A 155 13.84 16.76 -5.41
CA SER A 155 14.22 15.64 -4.53
C SER A 155 13.95 14.27 -5.15
N PHE A 156 12.82 14.10 -5.85
CA PHE A 156 12.52 12.87 -6.57
C PHE A 156 13.49 12.67 -7.74
N ILE A 157 13.80 13.71 -8.50
CA ILE A 157 14.73 13.62 -9.64
C ILE A 157 16.11 13.17 -9.14
N GLU A 158 16.60 13.79 -8.08
CA GLU A 158 17.88 13.44 -7.46
C GLU A 158 17.90 12.01 -6.92
N ALA A 159 16.85 11.60 -6.19
CA ALA A 159 16.73 10.24 -5.67
C ALA A 159 16.60 9.18 -6.78
N GLU A 160 15.83 9.47 -7.83
CA GLU A 160 15.68 8.60 -9.01
C GLU A 160 17.03 8.40 -9.70
N ASN A 161 17.75 9.49 -9.98
CA ASN A 161 19.07 9.47 -10.61
C ASN A 161 20.10 8.71 -9.77
N ALA A 162 20.13 8.96 -8.46
CA ALA A 162 21.02 8.27 -7.54
C ALA A 162 20.76 6.75 -7.48
N CYS A 163 19.49 6.33 -7.42
CA CYS A 163 19.13 4.92 -7.35
C CYS A 163 19.33 4.19 -8.69
N MET A 164 18.91 4.82 -9.79
CA MET A 164 19.00 4.25 -11.13
C MET A 164 20.45 4.26 -11.67
N GLY A 165 21.27 5.23 -11.24
CA GLY A 165 22.64 5.42 -11.70
C GLY A 165 22.70 6.19 -13.02
N SER A 166 21.84 7.19 -13.20
CA SER A 166 21.69 8.00 -14.41
C SER A 166 21.84 9.49 -14.12
#